data_AF-A0AA46C6Z9-F1
#
_entry.id   AF-A0AA46C6Z9-F1
#
_cell.length_a   1.000
_cell.length_b   1.000
_cell.length_c   1.000
_cell.angle_alpha   90.00
_cell.angle_beta   90.00
_cell.angle_gamma   90.00
#
_symmetry.space_group_name_H-M   'P 1'
#
loop_
_entity.id
_entity.type
_entity.pdbx_description
1 polymer ?
#
loop_
_entity_poly.entity_id
_entity_poly.type
_entity_poly.pdbx_seq_one_letter_code
_entity_poly.pdbx_strand_id
1 'polypeptide(L)'
;MDATTTPLPLQPQHLAALEQAYATPPRAYHHFGHVRALLQHYAEVAAGPGWQQPVEVWLAVLFHDAVYQPGRSDNEAESARWAADCIPRWWPQVSVDLQRVQHLILLTARHGQLQPSDVDAEAALFMDCDMAILAAPAAVFDAYDQAIAVEYRGHVPGLLFRLNRRRFLAGLLERPRIFLSDDFHARYDAAARANLRRRLGR
;
A
#
# COMPACT_ATOMS: atom_id res chain seq x y z
N MET A 1 -3.80 9.68 24.48
CA MET A 1 -4.27 8.30 24.31
C MET A 1 -4.23 8.03 22.83
N ASP A 2 -3.61 6.92 22.42
CA ASP A 2 -4.17 6.04 21.40
C ASP A 2 -3.22 4.86 21.27
N ALA A 3 -3.45 3.88 22.14
CA ALA A 3 -3.03 2.52 21.88
C ALA A 3 -3.85 2.08 20.65
N THR A 4 -3.29 2.27 19.46
CA THR A 4 -3.77 1.59 18.27
C THR A 4 -3.74 0.11 18.64
N THR A 5 -4.92 -0.47 18.82
CA THR A 5 -5.03 -1.87 19.25
C THR A 5 -4.51 -2.71 18.08
N THR A 6 -3.26 -3.13 18.16
CA THR A 6 -2.68 -4.02 17.16
C THR A 6 -3.35 -5.38 17.32
N PRO A 7 -3.79 -6.03 16.23
CA PRO A 7 -4.45 -7.34 16.33
C PRO A 7 -3.58 -8.39 17.00
N LEU A 8 -2.25 -8.26 16.85
CA LEU A 8 -1.26 -9.11 17.48
C LEU A 8 -0.19 -8.26 18.21
N PRO A 9 0.46 -8.80 19.25
CA PRO A 9 1.61 -8.14 19.86
C PRO A 9 2.81 -8.15 18.91
N LEU A 10 3.33 -6.97 18.57
CA LEU A 10 4.55 -6.82 17.76
C LEU A 10 5.77 -6.62 18.67
N GLN A 11 6.65 -7.62 18.75
CA GLN A 11 7.86 -7.53 19.56
C GLN A 11 8.82 -6.47 18.99
N PRO A 12 9.60 -5.74 19.83
CA PRO A 12 10.52 -4.70 19.36
C PRO A 12 11.51 -5.18 18.29
N GLN A 13 12.00 -6.42 18.40
CA GLN A 13 12.91 -7.01 17.42
C GLN A 13 12.24 -7.28 16.06
N HIS A 14 10.95 -7.60 16.04
CA HIS A 14 10.19 -7.81 14.80
C HIS A 14 9.89 -6.46 14.13
N LEU A 15 9.52 -5.45 14.92
CA LEU A 15 9.39 -4.08 14.44
C LEU A 15 10.71 -3.56 13.83
N ALA A 16 11.83 -3.76 14.53
CA ALA A 16 13.15 -3.37 14.02
C ALA A 16 13.50 -4.09 12.70
N ALA A 17 13.17 -5.38 12.57
CA ALA A 17 13.37 -6.12 11.33
C ALA A 17 12.54 -5.55 10.16
N LEU A 18 11.28 -5.19 10.42
CA LEU A 18 10.43 -4.51 9.44
C LEU A 18 10.98 -3.13 9.08
N GLU A 19 11.28 -2.28 10.06
CA GLU A 19 11.84 -0.94 9.82
C GLU A 19 13.16 -1.02 9.01
N GLN A 20 14.01 -2.02 9.30
CA GLN A 20 15.23 -2.26 8.54
C GLN A 20 14.97 -2.69 7.09
N ALA A 21 13.98 -3.56 6.86
CA ALA A 21 13.59 -3.98 5.51
C ALA A 21 13.14 -2.78 4.67
N TYR A 22 12.35 -1.88 5.27
CA TYR A 22 11.89 -0.65 4.62
C TYR A 22 12.97 0.44 4.52
N ALA A 23 14.07 0.32 5.25
CA ALA A 23 15.21 1.25 5.17
C ALA A 23 16.29 0.82 4.17
N THR A 24 16.26 -0.44 3.70
CA THR A 24 17.32 -1.01 2.85
C THR A 24 16.74 -1.69 1.59
N PRO A 25 17.12 -1.24 0.38
CA PRO A 25 17.89 -0.01 0.10
C PRO A 25 17.14 1.24 0.58
N PRO A 26 17.79 2.43 0.67
CA PRO A 26 17.08 3.66 1.01
C PRO A 26 15.96 3.97 0.02
N ARG A 27 14.77 4.31 0.54
CA ARG A 27 13.55 4.56 -0.22
C ARG A 27 13.02 5.95 0.12
N ALA A 28 12.66 6.74 -0.89
CA ALA A 28 12.19 8.11 -0.67
C ALA A 28 10.72 8.16 -0.26
N TYR A 29 9.91 7.19 -0.70
CA TYR A 29 8.49 7.06 -0.37
C TYR A 29 8.18 5.74 0.33
N HIS A 30 8.61 4.60 -0.23
CA HIS A 30 8.30 3.26 0.30
C HIS A 30 9.12 2.90 1.55
N HIS A 31 9.38 3.86 2.43
CA HIS A 31 9.97 3.66 3.76
C HIS A 31 8.88 3.36 4.79
N PHE A 32 9.25 3.07 6.04
CA PHE A 32 8.29 2.63 7.06
C PHE A 32 7.21 3.69 7.43
N GLY A 33 7.36 4.93 6.97
CA GLY A 33 6.33 5.96 7.09
C GLY A 33 5.10 5.67 6.24
N HIS A 34 5.28 5.06 5.06
CA HIS A 34 4.19 4.55 4.21
C HIS A 34 3.36 3.51 4.98
N VAL A 35 4.02 2.52 5.59
CA VAL A 35 3.35 1.50 6.43
C VAL A 35 2.57 2.14 7.56
N ARG A 36 3.14 3.16 8.24
CA ARG A 36 2.43 3.88 9.31
C ARG A 36 1.19 4.61 8.79
N ALA A 37 1.22 5.17 7.58
CA ALA A 37 0.04 5.77 6.96
C ALA A 37 -1.04 4.72 6.65
N LEU A 38 -0.66 3.56 6.10
CA LEU A 38 -1.61 2.46 5.88
C LEU A 38 -2.18 1.92 7.20
N LEU A 39 -1.41 1.87 8.28
CA LEU A 39 -1.89 1.48 9.61
C LEU A 39 -2.93 2.46 10.18
N GLN A 40 -2.88 3.74 9.80
CA GLN A 40 -3.94 4.71 10.15
C GLN A 40 -5.24 4.38 9.41
N HIS A 41 -5.17 4.15 8.09
CA HIS A 41 -6.34 3.72 7.32
C HIS A 41 -6.87 2.37 7.77
N TYR A 42 -5.99 1.45 8.18
CA TYR A 42 -6.37 0.19 8.79
C TYR A 42 -7.24 0.40 10.03
N ALA A 43 -6.84 1.32 10.91
CA ALA A 43 -7.60 1.64 12.12
C ALA A 43 -8.94 2.32 11.78
N GLU A 44 -8.98 3.19 10.77
CA GLU A 44 -10.22 3.80 10.29
C GLU A 44 -11.22 2.76 9.75
N VAL A 45 -10.74 1.80 8.95
CA VAL A 45 -11.58 0.69 8.47
C VAL A 45 -12.06 -0.17 9.64
N ALA A 46 -11.18 -0.49 10.59
CA ALA A 46 -11.54 -1.25 11.78
C ALA A 46 -12.62 -0.55 12.63
N ALA A 47 -12.61 0.78 12.68
CA ALA A 47 -13.60 1.60 13.39
C ALA A 47 -14.89 1.87 12.59
N GLY A 48 -14.87 1.65 11.28
CA GLY A 48 -16.01 1.87 10.38
C GLY A 48 -16.56 0.56 9.83
N PRO A 49 -16.35 0.24 8.53
CA PRO A 49 -16.93 -0.94 7.89
C PRO A 49 -16.44 -2.28 8.46
N GLY A 50 -15.28 -2.30 9.13
CA GLY A 50 -14.71 -3.47 9.78
C GLY A 50 -13.90 -4.38 8.85
N TRP A 51 -13.04 -5.20 9.45
CA TRP A 51 -12.26 -6.24 8.78
C TRP A 51 -12.87 -7.61 9.05
N GLN A 52 -12.90 -8.49 8.05
CA GLN A 52 -13.32 -9.89 8.22
C GLN A 52 -12.17 -10.73 8.81
N GLN A 53 -10.95 -10.47 8.35
CA GLN A 53 -9.69 -11.10 8.74
C GLN A 53 -8.70 -10.00 9.18
N PRO A 54 -8.96 -9.33 10.32
CA PRO A 54 -8.16 -8.18 10.76
C PRO A 54 -6.68 -8.50 10.95
N VAL A 55 -6.34 -9.71 11.40
CA VAL A 55 -4.95 -10.13 11.63
C VAL A 55 -4.21 -10.25 10.31
N GLU A 56 -4.80 -10.92 9.33
CA GLU A 56 -4.24 -11.15 8.01
C GLU A 56 -4.03 -9.84 7.25
N VAL A 57 -5.02 -8.94 7.29
CA VAL A 57 -4.90 -7.61 6.66
C VAL A 57 -3.81 -6.78 7.35
N TRP A 58 -3.74 -6.80 8.67
CA TRP A 58 -2.69 -6.07 9.40
C TRP A 58 -1.29 -6.60 9.08
N LEU A 59 -1.13 -7.92 8.97
CA LEU A 59 0.12 -8.53 8.51
C LEU A 59 0.42 -8.16 7.05
N ALA A 60 -0.56 -8.18 6.15
CA ALA A 60 -0.36 -7.74 4.77
C ALA A 60 0.10 -6.27 4.71
N VAL A 61 -0.49 -5.37 5.51
CA VAL A 61 -0.04 -3.97 5.62
C VAL A 61 1.43 -3.88 6.03
N LEU A 62 1.87 -4.64 7.03
CA LEU A 62 3.25 -4.60 7.50
C LEU A 62 4.26 -5.12 6.47
N PHE A 63 3.86 -6.06 5.61
CA PHE A 63 4.79 -6.80 4.76
C PHE A 63 4.71 -6.46 3.27
N HIS A 64 3.64 -5.83 2.77
CA HIS A 64 3.36 -5.74 1.32
C HIS A 64 4.51 -5.20 0.45
N ASP A 65 5.25 -4.23 0.99
CA ASP A 65 6.39 -3.57 0.32
C ASP A 65 7.72 -3.85 1.03
N ALA A 66 7.78 -4.86 1.89
CA ALA A 66 8.96 -5.11 2.68
C ALA A 66 10.21 -5.36 1.84
N VAL A 67 10.07 -6.06 0.72
CA VAL A 67 11.09 -6.17 -0.32
C VAL A 67 10.75 -5.22 -1.45
N TYR A 68 11.65 -4.29 -1.75
CA TYR A 68 11.46 -3.33 -2.82
C TYR A 68 12.78 -2.97 -3.50
N GLN A 69 12.80 -3.16 -4.81
CA GLN A 69 13.85 -2.72 -5.71
C GLN A 69 13.19 -2.05 -6.92
N PRO A 70 13.40 -0.73 -7.13
CA PRO A 70 12.79 -0.03 -8.25
C PRO A 70 13.10 -0.68 -9.60
N GLY A 71 12.05 -0.94 -10.38
CA GLY A 71 12.16 -1.54 -11.72
C GLY A 71 12.13 -3.07 -11.77
N ARG A 72 12.14 -3.77 -10.62
CA ARG A 72 11.86 -5.21 -10.58
C ARG A 72 10.37 -5.50 -10.57
N SER A 73 10.00 -6.66 -11.11
CA SER A 73 8.61 -7.11 -11.25
C SER A 73 8.20 -8.18 -10.23
N ASP A 74 9.11 -8.59 -9.35
CA ASP A 74 8.92 -9.66 -8.38
C ASP A 74 8.88 -9.16 -6.92
N ASN A 75 8.93 -7.84 -6.68
CA ASN A 75 8.97 -7.25 -5.34
C ASN A 75 7.84 -7.75 -4.43
N GLU A 76 6.61 -7.80 -4.92
CA GLU A 76 5.45 -8.25 -4.14
C GLU A 76 5.50 -9.75 -3.87
N ALA A 77 6.00 -10.54 -4.83
CA ALA A 77 6.22 -11.97 -4.62
C ALA A 77 7.31 -12.21 -3.56
N GLU A 78 8.40 -11.45 -3.59
CA GLU A 78 9.46 -11.49 -2.58
C GLU A 78 8.94 -11.11 -1.19
N SER A 79 8.15 -10.03 -1.10
CA SER A 79 7.49 -9.58 0.12
C SER A 79 6.54 -10.64 0.68
N ALA A 80 5.75 -11.29 -0.18
CA ALA A 80 4.85 -12.37 0.21
C ALA A 80 5.62 -13.60 0.71
N ARG A 81 6.76 -13.95 0.09
CA ARG A 81 7.63 -15.05 0.57
C ARG A 81 8.23 -14.71 1.93
N TRP A 82 8.72 -13.49 2.10
CA TRP A 82 9.29 -13.06 3.38
C TRP A 82 8.24 -13.05 4.50
N ALA A 83 7.01 -12.63 4.22
CA ALA A 83 5.89 -12.72 5.15
C ALA A 83 5.63 -14.18 5.59
N ALA A 84 5.53 -15.11 4.62
CA ALA A 84 5.32 -16.53 4.88
C ALA A 84 6.45 -17.17 5.72
N ASP A 85 7.69 -16.70 5.55
CA ASP A 85 8.83 -17.15 6.35
C ASP A 85 8.82 -16.56 7.77
N CYS A 86 8.47 -15.28 7.93
CA CYS A 86 8.54 -14.57 9.21
C CYS A 86 7.36 -14.88 10.14
N ILE A 87 6.12 -14.88 9.61
CA ILE A 87 4.90 -14.95 10.43
C ILE A 87 4.88 -16.19 11.35
N PRO A 88 5.13 -17.42 10.88
CA PRO A 88 5.11 -18.61 11.74
C PRO A 88 6.18 -18.60 12.83
N ARG A 89 7.32 -17.94 12.57
CA ARG A 89 8.42 -17.82 13.55
C ARG A 89 8.13 -16.75 14.60
N TRP A 90 7.48 -15.66 14.20
CA TRP A 90 7.21 -14.52 15.07
C TRP A 90 5.96 -14.72 15.93
N TRP A 91 4.97 -15.47 15.42
CA TRP A 91 3.72 -15.80 16.12
C TRP A 91 3.40 -17.30 16.05
N PRO A 92 4.24 -18.19 16.61
CA PRO A 92 4.08 -19.64 16.47
C PRO A 92 2.81 -20.20 17.13
N GLN A 93 2.15 -19.43 17.99
CA GLN A 93 0.94 -19.82 18.72
C GLN A 93 -0.34 -19.24 18.12
N VAL A 94 -0.24 -18.44 17.04
CA VAL A 94 -1.38 -17.81 16.39
C VAL A 94 -1.66 -18.54 15.09
N SER A 95 -2.91 -18.96 14.90
CA SER A 95 -3.37 -19.46 13.60
C SER A 95 -3.61 -18.26 12.69
N VAL A 96 -2.75 -18.07 11.69
CA VAL A 96 -2.87 -17.05 10.64
C VAL A 96 -3.12 -17.73 9.31
N ASP A 97 -4.07 -17.25 8.53
CA ASP A 97 -4.21 -17.67 7.14
C ASP A 97 -3.10 -17.01 6.28
N LEU A 98 -1.97 -17.72 6.15
CA LEU A 98 -0.85 -17.25 5.34
C LEU A 98 -1.21 -17.10 3.86
N GLN A 99 -2.13 -17.91 3.34
CA GLN A 99 -2.54 -17.79 1.94
C GLN A 99 -3.28 -16.47 1.72
N ARG A 100 -4.12 -16.07 2.68
CA ARG A 100 -4.78 -14.76 2.66
C ARG A 100 -3.77 -13.61 2.70
N VAL A 101 -2.79 -13.66 3.62
CA VAL A 101 -1.74 -12.62 3.70
C VAL A 101 -0.97 -12.50 2.40
N GLN A 102 -0.49 -13.62 1.84
CA GLN A 102 0.25 -13.63 0.59
C GLN A 102 -0.60 -13.14 -0.59
N HIS A 103 -1.88 -13.53 -0.65
CA HIS A 103 -2.79 -13.07 -1.68
C HIS A 103 -2.96 -11.55 -1.66
N LEU A 104 -3.19 -10.96 -0.47
CA LEU A 104 -3.32 -9.50 -0.35
C LEU A 104 -2.05 -8.78 -0.79
N ILE A 105 -0.87 -9.25 -0.38
CA ILE A 105 0.41 -8.69 -0.81
C ILE A 105 0.57 -8.79 -2.34
N LEU A 106 0.27 -9.94 -2.94
CA LEU A 106 0.40 -10.12 -4.38
C LEU A 106 -0.57 -9.24 -5.19
N LEU A 107 -1.73 -8.87 -4.63
CA LEU A 107 -2.66 -7.95 -5.27
C LEU A 107 -2.09 -6.54 -5.42
N THR A 108 -1.16 -6.10 -4.55
CA THR A 108 -0.58 -4.75 -4.63
C THR A 108 0.20 -4.53 -5.92
N ALA A 109 0.73 -5.58 -6.56
CA ALA A 109 1.38 -5.49 -7.87
C ALA A 109 0.43 -4.98 -8.99
N ARG A 110 -0.88 -5.07 -8.76
CA ARG A 110 -1.94 -4.65 -9.68
C ARG A 110 -2.67 -3.40 -9.20
N HIS A 111 -2.13 -2.66 -8.22
CA HIS A 111 -2.75 -1.43 -7.73
C HIS A 111 -3.07 -0.47 -8.89
N GLY A 112 -4.25 0.14 -8.82
CA GLY A 112 -4.75 1.02 -9.89
C GLY A 112 -5.24 0.33 -11.16
N GLN A 113 -5.09 -0.99 -11.30
CA GLN A 113 -5.56 -1.76 -12.47
C GLN A 113 -6.79 -2.64 -12.15
N LEU A 114 -7.01 -3.00 -10.88
CA LEU A 114 -8.12 -3.83 -10.41
C LEU A 114 -9.46 -3.10 -10.44
N GLN A 115 -10.52 -3.76 -10.86
CA GLN A 115 -11.93 -3.34 -10.71
C GLN A 115 -12.55 -3.94 -9.44
N PRO A 116 -13.66 -3.38 -8.92
CA PRO A 116 -14.33 -3.96 -7.74
C PRO A 116 -14.73 -5.43 -7.92
N SER A 117 -15.03 -5.87 -9.15
CA SER A 117 -15.38 -7.26 -9.45
C SER A 117 -14.18 -8.22 -9.44
N ASP A 118 -12.94 -7.70 -9.44
CA ASP A 118 -11.72 -8.52 -9.50
C ASP A 118 -11.29 -9.04 -8.13
N VAL A 119 -11.87 -8.51 -7.04
CA VAL A 119 -11.45 -8.79 -5.66
C VAL A 119 -12.66 -8.89 -4.74
N ASP A 120 -12.50 -9.57 -3.60
CA ASP A 120 -13.50 -9.51 -2.54
C ASP A 120 -13.52 -8.14 -1.83
N ALA A 121 -14.55 -7.89 -1.04
CA ALA A 121 -14.78 -6.60 -0.39
C ALA A 121 -13.66 -6.19 0.59
N GLU A 122 -13.02 -7.14 1.25
CA GLU A 122 -11.94 -6.86 2.19
C GLU A 122 -10.63 -6.55 1.46
N ALA A 123 -10.33 -7.29 0.39
CA ALA A 123 -9.21 -6.99 -0.49
C ALA A 123 -9.39 -5.62 -1.16
N ALA A 124 -10.62 -5.25 -1.54
CA ALA A 124 -10.92 -3.90 -2.02
C ALA A 124 -10.55 -2.81 -1.00
N LEU A 125 -10.94 -2.97 0.27
CA LEU A 125 -10.58 -2.05 1.35
C LEU A 125 -9.06 -1.97 1.57
N PHE A 126 -8.36 -3.10 1.58
CA PHE A 126 -6.90 -3.14 1.73
C PHE A 126 -6.19 -2.41 0.58
N MET A 127 -6.59 -2.68 -0.67
CA MET A 127 -6.05 -2.00 -1.85
C MET A 127 -6.33 -0.50 -1.82
N ASP A 128 -7.49 -0.09 -1.30
CA ASP A 128 -7.85 1.31 -1.15
C ASP A 128 -7.02 2.01 -0.07
N CYS A 129 -6.67 1.33 1.02
CA CYS A 129 -5.73 1.85 2.03
C CYS A 129 -4.37 2.17 1.40
N ASP A 130 -3.83 1.29 0.56
CA ASP A 130 -2.55 1.50 -0.14
C ASP A 130 -2.61 2.68 -1.13
N MET A 131 -3.74 2.84 -1.81
CA MET A 131 -3.95 3.93 -2.78
C MET A 131 -4.39 5.26 -2.15
N ALA A 132 -4.64 5.32 -0.83
CA ALA A 132 -5.21 6.49 -0.15
C ALA A 132 -4.33 7.75 -0.26
N ILE A 133 -3.02 7.61 -0.45
CA ILE A 133 -2.08 8.71 -0.70
C ILE A 133 -2.51 9.60 -1.88
N LEU A 134 -3.24 9.05 -2.85
CA LEU A 134 -3.75 9.80 -3.99
C LEU A 134 -4.72 10.92 -3.56
N ALA A 135 -5.46 10.71 -2.47
CA ALA A 135 -6.43 11.65 -1.91
C ALA A 135 -5.86 12.52 -0.78
N ALA A 136 -4.57 12.40 -0.47
CA ALA A 136 -3.93 13.20 0.56
C ALA A 136 -3.99 14.71 0.22
N PRO A 137 -3.79 15.60 1.21
CA PRO A 137 -3.65 17.04 0.96
C PRO A 137 -2.64 17.32 -0.16
N ALA A 138 -2.91 18.34 -0.99
CA ALA A 138 -2.17 18.59 -2.23
C ALA A 138 -0.64 18.56 -2.07
N ALA A 139 -0.11 19.21 -1.03
CA ALA A 139 1.32 19.23 -0.75
C ALA A 139 1.90 17.84 -0.41
N VAL A 140 1.13 17.00 0.30
CA VAL A 140 1.53 15.63 0.64
C VAL A 140 1.53 14.75 -0.62
N PHE A 141 0.50 14.87 -1.46
CA PHE A 141 0.46 14.18 -2.75
C PHE A 141 1.64 14.60 -3.66
N ASP A 142 1.94 15.90 -3.74
CA ASP A 142 3.04 16.40 -4.58
C ASP A 142 4.40 15.92 -4.06
N ALA A 143 4.59 15.85 -2.73
CA ALA A 143 5.79 15.27 -2.12
C ALA A 143 5.90 13.76 -2.41
N TYR A 144 4.79 13.01 -2.32
CA TYR A 144 4.73 11.61 -2.72
C TYR A 144 5.17 11.43 -4.18
N ASP A 145 4.60 12.20 -5.11
CA ASP A 145 4.90 12.05 -6.53
C ASP A 145 6.38 12.36 -6.84
N GLN A 146 6.96 13.35 -6.16
CA GLN A 146 8.39 13.67 -6.25
C GLN A 146 9.26 12.56 -5.66
N ALA A 147 8.87 12.00 -4.51
CA ALA A 147 9.59 10.91 -3.86
C ALA A 147 9.62 9.65 -4.74
N ILE A 148 8.51 9.30 -5.40
CA ILE A 148 8.49 8.22 -6.40
C ILE A 148 9.49 8.51 -7.54
N ALA A 149 9.57 9.75 -8.03
CA ALA A 149 10.56 10.10 -9.06
C ALA A 149 12.02 9.98 -8.58
N VAL A 150 12.29 10.16 -7.28
CA VAL A 150 13.60 9.92 -6.69
C VAL A 150 13.94 8.44 -6.68
N GLU A 151 13.00 7.57 -6.30
CA GLU A 151 13.25 6.11 -6.24
C GLU A 151 13.56 5.48 -7.59
N TYR A 152 12.91 5.94 -8.67
CA TYR A 152 13.16 5.41 -10.01
C TYR A 152 14.43 5.98 -10.67
N ARG A 153 15.10 6.97 -10.04
CA ARG A 153 16.30 7.59 -10.58
C ARG A 153 17.44 6.58 -10.63
N GLY A 154 18.09 6.47 -11.79
CA GLY A 154 19.17 5.51 -12.01
C GLY A 154 18.69 4.10 -12.39
N HIS A 155 17.41 3.79 -12.19
CA HIS A 155 16.79 2.53 -12.59
C HIS A 155 16.02 2.63 -13.90
N VAL A 156 15.39 3.78 -14.17
CA VAL A 156 14.62 4.03 -15.39
C VAL A 156 15.02 5.38 -16.00
N PRO A 157 15.21 5.47 -17.33
CA PRO A 157 15.46 6.75 -18.00
C PRO A 157 14.39 7.80 -17.70
N GLY A 158 14.80 9.02 -17.34
CA GLY A 158 13.87 10.04 -16.84
C GLY A 158 12.72 10.40 -17.79
N LEU A 159 12.93 10.33 -19.11
CA LEU A 159 11.86 10.53 -20.09
C LEU A 159 10.82 9.39 -20.02
N LEU A 160 11.28 8.14 -19.96
CA LEU A 160 10.41 6.96 -19.85
C LEU A 160 9.65 6.97 -18.52
N PHE A 161 10.31 7.34 -17.41
CA PHE A 161 9.65 7.49 -16.12
C PHE A 161 8.50 8.51 -16.21
N ARG A 162 8.75 9.72 -16.74
CA ARG A 162 7.70 10.75 -16.85
C ARG A 162 6.53 10.32 -17.73
N LEU A 163 6.82 9.65 -18.86
CA LEU A 163 5.80 9.10 -19.75
C LEU A 163 4.95 8.04 -19.05
N ASN A 164 5.59 7.06 -18.40
CA ASN A 164 4.90 5.99 -17.67
C ASN A 164 4.10 6.52 -16.49
N ARG A 165 4.66 7.47 -15.74
CA ARG A 165 3.97 8.12 -14.61
C ARG A 165 2.75 8.89 -15.08
N ARG A 166 2.87 9.69 -16.15
CA ARG A 166 1.72 10.38 -16.76
C ARG A 166 0.65 9.39 -17.23
N ARG A 167 1.05 8.28 -17.86
CA ARG A 167 0.13 7.22 -18.31
C ARG A 167 -0.61 6.56 -17.14
N PHE A 168 0.10 6.23 -16.06
CA PHE A 168 -0.49 5.66 -14.85
C PHE A 168 -1.54 6.61 -14.23
N LEU A 169 -1.18 7.87 -13.99
CA LEU A 169 -2.10 8.85 -13.39
C LEU A 169 -3.30 9.17 -14.30
N ALA A 170 -3.08 9.27 -15.62
CA ALA A 170 -4.17 9.48 -16.57
C ALA A 170 -5.11 8.27 -16.63
N GLY A 171 -4.56 7.05 -16.64
CA GLY A 171 -5.32 5.81 -16.61
C GLY A 171 -6.20 5.73 -15.36
N LEU A 172 -5.66 6.06 -14.18
CA LEU A 172 -6.44 6.17 -12.94
C LEU A 172 -7.57 7.19 -13.04
N LEU A 173 -7.28 8.39 -13.56
CA LEU A 173 -8.27 9.46 -13.69
C LEU A 173 -9.42 9.10 -14.64
N GLU A 174 -9.17 8.27 -15.65
CA GLU A 174 -10.16 7.82 -16.63
C GLU A 174 -11.06 6.69 -16.11
N ARG A 175 -10.71 6.05 -14.99
CA ARG A 175 -11.54 4.99 -14.40
C ARG A 175 -12.85 5.56 -13.86
N PRO A 176 -13.96 4.78 -13.88
CA PRO A 176 -15.20 5.18 -13.22
C PRO A 176 -15.03 5.44 -11.72
N ARG A 177 -14.17 4.67 -11.06
CA ARG A 177 -13.75 4.85 -9.67
C ARG A 177 -12.26 4.53 -9.50
N ILE A 178 -11.57 5.34 -8.71
CA ILE A 178 -10.17 5.14 -8.33
C ILE A 178 -10.09 4.16 -7.17
N PHE A 179 -10.95 4.35 -6.18
CA PHE A 179 -11.11 3.47 -5.02
C PHE A 179 -12.19 2.43 -5.29
N LEU A 180 -11.93 1.18 -4.90
CA LEU A 180 -12.73 0.01 -5.23
C LEU A 180 -13.97 -0.10 -4.35
N SER A 181 -13.80 0.10 -3.05
CA SER A 181 -14.85 0.06 -2.04
C SER A 181 -15.72 1.32 -2.08
N ASP A 182 -16.99 1.17 -1.71
CA ASP A 182 -17.91 2.31 -1.69
C ASP A 182 -17.53 3.34 -0.59
N ASP A 183 -16.98 2.89 0.54
CA ASP A 183 -16.52 3.78 1.63
C ASP A 183 -15.38 4.70 1.17
N PHE A 184 -14.30 4.13 0.63
CA PHE A 184 -13.18 4.94 0.14
C PHE A 184 -13.56 5.75 -1.09
N HIS A 185 -14.40 5.21 -1.97
CA HIS A 185 -14.89 5.97 -3.12
C HIS A 185 -15.63 7.24 -2.67
N ALA A 186 -16.56 7.12 -1.72
CA ALA A 186 -17.31 8.26 -1.20
C ALA A 186 -16.40 9.29 -0.51
N ARG A 187 -15.38 8.83 0.24
CA ARG A 187 -14.51 9.69 1.06
C ARG A 187 -13.38 10.35 0.26
N TYR A 188 -12.79 9.64 -0.70
CA TYR A 188 -11.48 9.97 -1.25
C TYR A 188 -11.44 10.20 -2.76
N ASP A 189 -12.41 9.69 -3.54
CA ASP A 189 -12.35 9.70 -5.00
C ASP A 189 -12.28 11.13 -5.56
N ALA A 190 -13.10 12.04 -5.03
CA ALA A 190 -13.11 13.44 -5.46
C ALA A 190 -11.76 14.15 -5.21
N ALA A 191 -11.18 13.97 -4.02
CA ALA A 191 -9.89 14.54 -3.64
C ALA A 191 -8.75 13.95 -4.50
N ALA A 192 -8.74 12.64 -4.70
CA ALA A 192 -7.78 11.98 -5.58
C ALA A 192 -7.85 12.53 -7.00
N ARG A 193 -9.05 12.63 -7.58
CA ARG A 193 -9.23 13.19 -8.92
C ARG A 193 -8.75 14.64 -9.02
N ALA A 194 -8.95 15.47 -7.99
CA ALA A 194 -8.43 16.82 -7.97
C ALA A 194 -6.89 16.86 -8.02
N ASN A 195 -6.22 16.00 -7.24
CA ASN A 195 -4.78 15.85 -7.28
C ASN A 195 -4.28 15.36 -8.65
N LEU A 196 -4.91 14.32 -9.21
CA LEU A 196 -4.54 13.77 -10.51
C LEU A 196 -4.70 14.80 -11.64
N ARG A 197 -5.80 15.55 -11.67
CA ARG A 197 -6.03 16.64 -12.64
C ARG A 197 -4.98 17.73 -12.55
N ARG A 198 -4.72 18.24 -11.33
CA ARG A 198 -3.65 19.23 -11.08
C ARG A 198 -2.32 18.73 -11.60
N ARG A 199 -1.96 17.48 -11.28
CA ARG A 199 -0.67 16.89 -11.65
C ARG A 199 -0.50 16.67 -13.15
N LEU A 200 -1.60 16.44 -13.86
CA LEU A 200 -1.65 16.23 -15.31
C LEU A 200 -1.81 17.54 -16.10
N GLY A 201 -2.17 18.65 -15.44
CA GLY A 201 -2.51 19.93 -16.06
C GLY A 201 -3.86 19.91 -16.79
N ARG A 202 -4.86 19.26 -16.20
CA ARG A 202 -6.24 19.14 -16.71
C ARG A 202 -7.23 19.87 -15.82
#